data_AF-A0A1G8VFP7-F1
#
_entry.id   AF-A0A1G8VFP7-F1
#
_cell.length_a   1.000
_cell.length_b   1.000
_cell.length_c   1.000
_cell.angle_alpha   90.00
_cell.angle_beta   90.00
_cell.angle_gamma   90.00
#
_symmetry.space_group_name_H-M   'P 1'
#
loop_
_entity.id
_entity.type
_entity.pdbx_description
1 polymer ?
#
loop_
_entity_poly.entity_id
_entity_poly.type
_entity_poly.pdbx_seq_one_letter_code
_entity_poly.pdbx_strand_id
1 'polypeptide(L)'
;MSFETVFGNIISILSLIVTVSIIILSVRKLTEKKNKVLSVFFTFAMVSYFMSEVYYFAYNFLIPDTRMPFAANEIAEASMILLLCAVLETVLGKERKINIPALIFSTVFIGVNIALWVMWADEWIKNILFGLPYIYYLYLLLKGVIKTKAASSKEIIFAAACSSLVFVLEAIAFATYDTVGPIVEISCYPFMYILWILIVVKTIYTLRKEDKNNGEAMYLSFTLHIWTMLLMFMSADIFYNVANIMYILVMPLMYLAFKKELSKDDIR
;
A
#
# COMPACT_ATOMS: atom_id res chain seq x y z
N MET A 1 -9.13 -13.21 -27.23
CA MET A 1 -8.79 -12.60 -25.93
C MET A 1 -9.39 -13.49 -24.86
N SER A 2 -8.59 -13.99 -23.91
CA SER A 2 -9.09 -14.92 -22.87
C SER A 2 -10.03 -14.18 -21.90
N PHE A 3 -10.84 -14.93 -21.16
CA PHE A 3 -11.69 -14.36 -20.10
C PHE A 3 -10.85 -13.58 -19.07
N GLU A 4 -9.69 -14.10 -18.71
CA GLU A 4 -8.75 -13.47 -17.78
C GLU A 4 -8.23 -12.12 -18.29
N THR A 5 -7.84 -12.03 -19.57
CA THR A 5 -7.42 -10.77 -20.17
C THR A 5 -8.56 -9.74 -20.18
N VAL A 6 -9.79 -10.17 -20.53
CA VAL A 6 -10.96 -9.27 -20.53
C VAL A 6 -11.26 -8.78 -19.12
N PHE A 7 -11.23 -9.68 -18.13
CA PHE A 7 -11.51 -9.35 -16.74
C PHE A 7 -10.43 -8.42 -16.14
N GLY A 8 -9.15 -8.70 -16.39
CA GLY A 8 -8.04 -7.84 -15.98
C GLY A 8 -8.13 -6.43 -16.59
N ASN A 9 -8.57 -6.33 -17.85
CA ASN A 9 -8.82 -5.04 -18.50
C ASN A 9 -9.97 -4.27 -17.83
N ILE A 10 -11.07 -4.95 -17.46
CA ILE A 10 -12.18 -4.32 -16.74
C ILE A 10 -11.71 -3.78 -15.39
N ILE A 11 -10.96 -4.57 -14.62
CA ILE A 11 -10.38 -4.15 -13.33
C ILE A 11 -9.49 -2.93 -13.52
N SER A 12 -8.59 -2.96 -14.51
CA SER A 12 -7.68 -1.84 -14.80
C SER A 12 -8.44 -0.56 -15.14
N ILE A 13 -9.48 -0.64 -15.99
CA ILE A 13 -10.33 0.50 -16.34
C ILE A 13 -11.05 1.06 -15.11
N LEU A 14 -11.62 0.18 -14.27
CA LEU A 14 -12.27 0.60 -13.02
C LEU A 14 -11.29 1.32 -12.09
N SER A 15 -10.07 0.78 -11.96
CA SER A 15 -9.03 1.40 -11.15
C SER A 15 -8.67 2.81 -11.66
N LEU A 16 -8.44 2.96 -12.96
CA LEU A 16 -8.19 4.26 -13.60
C LEU A 16 -9.31 5.27 -13.34
N ILE A 17 -10.58 4.85 -13.44
CA ILE A 17 -11.75 5.71 -13.16
C ILE A 17 -11.75 6.18 -11.71
N VAL A 18 -11.48 5.27 -10.76
CA VAL A 18 -11.41 5.59 -9.33
C VAL A 18 -10.26 6.54 -9.05
N THR A 19 -9.07 6.27 -9.58
CA THR A 19 -7.89 7.12 -9.40
C THR A 19 -8.12 8.53 -9.96
N VAL A 20 -8.66 8.64 -11.18
CA VAL A 20 -9.01 9.94 -11.80
C VAL A 20 -10.04 10.69 -10.94
N SER A 21 -11.05 10.00 -10.42
CA SER A 21 -12.05 10.60 -9.54
C SER A 21 -11.40 11.18 -8.27
N ILE A 22 -10.47 10.45 -7.66
CA ILE A 22 -9.72 10.91 -6.49
C ILE A 22 -8.82 12.09 -6.83
N ILE A 23 -8.15 12.07 -7.99
CA ILE A 23 -7.33 13.20 -8.47
C ILE A 23 -8.21 14.45 -8.58
N ILE A 24 -9.33 14.39 -9.28
CA ILE A 24 -10.25 15.54 -9.45
C ILE A 24 -10.71 16.07 -8.08
N LEU A 25 -11.12 15.16 -7.18
CA LEU A 25 -11.58 15.54 -5.84
C LEU A 25 -10.47 16.16 -4.99
N SER A 26 -9.24 15.63 -5.06
CA SER A 26 -8.08 16.16 -4.34
C SER A 26 -7.64 17.53 -4.89
N VAL A 27 -7.69 17.74 -6.21
CA VAL A 27 -7.41 19.04 -6.85
C VAL A 27 -8.39 20.11 -6.38
N ARG A 28 -9.69 19.79 -6.27
CA ARG A 28 -10.68 20.73 -5.69
C ARG A 28 -10.32 21.14 -4.26
N LYS A 29 -9.67 20.25 -3.49
CA LYS A 29 -9.20 20.58 -2.14
C LYS A 29 -7.95 21.45 -2.11
N LEU A 30 -7.17 21.51 -3.19
CA LEU A 30 -6.04 22.46 -3.32
C LEU A 30 -6.54 23.91 -3.34
N THR A 31 -7.68 24.16 -3.98
CA THR A 31 -8.25 25.50 -4.12
C THR A 31 -8.96 25.99 -2.86
N GLU A 32 -9.34 25.08 -1.95
CA GLU A 32 -10.24 25.38 -0.83
C GLU A 32 -9.53 25.68 0.52
N LYS A 33 -8.22 25.41 0.72
CA LYS A 33 -7.64 25.36 2.09
C LYS A 33 -6.22 25.92 2.33
N LYS A 34 -5.91 26.18 3.61
CA LYS A 34 -4.61 26.64 4.16
C LYS A 34 -3.51 25.58 4.11
N ASN A 35 -3.80 24.29 4.27
CA ASN A 35 -2.78 23.23 4.28
C ASN A 35 -2.49 22.69 2.86
N LYS A 36 -2.04 23.61 2.00
CA LYS A 36 -1.80 23.34 0.58
C LYS A 36 -0.77 22.23 0.37
N VAL A 37 0.22 22.12 1.26
CA VAL A 37 1.32 21.17 1.12
C VAL A 37 0.85 19.72 1.24
N LEU A 38 0.03 19.39 2.24
CA LEU A 38 -0.55 18.04 2.40
C LEU A 38 -1.35 17.64 1.14
N SER A 39 -2.22 18.55 0.68
CA SER A 39 -3.03 18.32 -0.52
C SER A 39 -2.19 18.16 -1.78
N VAL A 40 -1.15 18.98 -1.94
CA VAL A 40 -0.22 18.87 -3.08
C VAL A 40 0.41 17.49 -3.11
N PHE A 41 1.03 17.05 -2.02
CA PHE A 41 1.69 15.75 -1.99
C PHE A 41 0.72 14.60 -2.22
N PHE A 42 -0.48 14.64 -1.62
CA PHE A 42 -1.48 13.59 -1.85
C PHE A 42 -1.96 13.57 -3.32
N THR A 43 -2.27 14.72 -3.91
CA THR A 43 -2.66 14.80 -5.32
C THR A 43 -1.57 14.28 -6.24
N PHE A 44 -0.32 14.71 -6.04
CA PHE A 44 0.80 14.22 -6.86
C PHE A 44 1.07 12.72 -6.65
N ALA A 45 0.83 12.19 -5.45
CA ALA A 45 0.92 10.75 -5.21
C ALA A 45 -0.11 9.99 -6.06
N MET A 46 -1.35 10.46 -6.09
CA MET A 46 -2.42 9.85 -6.90
C MET A 46 -2.17 10.02 -8.40
N VAL A 47 -1.60 11.14 -8.84
CA VAL A 47 -1.17 11.34 -10.24
C VAL A 47 -0.04 10.36 -10.60
N SER A 48 0.94 10.19 -9.71
CA SER A 48 2.03 9.23 -9.93
C SER A 48 1.48 7.81 -10.02
N TYR A 49 0.56 7.45 -9.14
CA TYR A 49 -0.13 6.16 -9.20
C TYR A 49 -0.89 5.97 -10.51
N PHE A 50 -1.68 6.96 -10.94
CA PHE A 50 -2.37 6.95 -12.23
C PHE A 50 -1.41 6.73 -13.41
N MET A 51 -0.24 7.35 -13.40
CA MET A 51 0.77 7.16 -14.45
C MET A 51 1.30 5.72 -14.46
N SER A 52 1.48 5.09 -13.29
CA SER A 52 1.79 3.65 -13.20
C SER A 52 0.70 2.80 -13.84
N GLU A 53 -0.57 3.05 -13.47
CA GLU A 53 -1.71 2.30 -14.00
C GLU A 53 -1.90 2.46 -15.50
N VAL A 54 -1.74 3.68 -16.02
CA VAL A 54 -1.83 3.95 -17.47
C VAL A 54 -0.72 3.22 -18.21
N TYR A 55 0.50 3.23 -17.67
CA TYR A 55 1.60 2.49 -18.26
C TYR A 55 1.33 0.99 -18.28
N TYR A 56 0.84 0.44 -17.15
CA TYR A 56 0.49 -0.98 -17.04
C TYR A 56 -0.61 -1.38 -18.02
N PHE A 57 -1.67 -0.58 -18.09
CA PHE A 57 -2.77 -0.78 -19.02
C PHE A 57 -2.31 -0.71 -20.49
N ALA A 58 -1.54 0.31 -20.85
CA ALA A 58 -1.03 0.48 -22.20
C ALA A 58 -0.10 -0.67 -22.61
N TYR A 59 0.78 -1.12 -21.73
CA TYR A 59 1.67 -2.24 -22.00
C TYR A 59 0.93 -3.55 -22.18
N ASN A 60 0.00 -3.89 -21.28
CA ASN A 60 -0.80 -5.11 -21.42
C ASN A 60 -1.63 -5.11 -22.70
N PHE A 61 -2.05 -3.94 -23.17
CA PHE A 61 -2.75 -3.80 -24.43
C PHE A 61 -1.82 -3.96 -25.66
N LEU A 62 -0.63 -3.36 -25.61
CA LEU A 62 0.30 -3.32 -26.75
C LEU A 62 1.15 -4.58 -26.88
N ILE A 63 1.55 -5.18 -25.75
CA ILE A 63 2.46 -6.34 -25.68
C ILE A 63 1.92 -7.36 -24.65
N PRO A 64 0.75 -7.96 -24.93
CA PRO A 64 0.13 -8.92 -24.02
C PRO A 64 1.04 -10.12 -23.75
N ASP A 65 0.89 -10.72 -22.57
CA ASP A 65 1.53 -11.98 -22.16
C ASP A 65 3.08 -11.96 -22.16
N THR A 66 3.68 -10.76 -22.16
CA THR A 66 5.12 -10.59 -22.02
C THR A 66 5.48 -10.00 -20.67
N ARG A 67 6.57 -10.49 -20.08
CA ARG A 67 7.15 -9.86 -18.89
C ARG A 67 7.60 -8.45 -19.26
N MET A 68 7.03 -7.47 -18.57
CA MET A 68 7.37 -6.06 -18.73
C MET A 68 8.82 -5.81 -18.26
N PRO A 69 9.78 -5.52 -19.16
CA PRO A 69 11.13 -5.18 -18.77
C PRO A 69 11.16 -3.72 -18.28
N PHE A 70 11.78 -3.48 -17.12
CA PHE A 70 12.10 -2.16 -16.54
C PHE A 70 11.20 -1.01 -17.02
N ALA A 71 10.14 -0.74 -16.28
CA ALA A 71 9.03 0.01 -16.81
C ALA A 71 8.76 1.24 -15.97
N ALA A 72 8.40 2.34 -16.61
CA ALA A 72 8.13 3.61 -15.94
C ALA A 72 7.09 3.51 -14.80
N ASN A 73 6.34 2.41 -14.73
CA ASN A 73 5.42 2.07 -13.63
C ASN A 73 6.11 1.98 -12.27
N GLU A 74 7.28 1.33 -12.15
CA GLU A 74 7.98 1.18 -10.88
C GLU A 74 8.54 2.52 -10.37
N ILE A 75 9.01 3.38 -11.29
CA ILE A 75 9.43 4.75 -10.97
C ILE A 75 8.23 5.56 -10.48
N ALA A 76 7.08 5.41 -11.14
CA ALA A 76 5.84 6.08 -10.78
C ALA A 76 5.30 5.60 -9.42
N GLU A 77 5.39 4.31 -9.11
CA GLU A 77 5.04 3.73 -7.81
C GLU A 77 5.98 4.18 -6.70
N ALA A 78 7.29 4.16 -6.93
CA ALA A 78 8.25 4.68 -5.96
C ALA A 78 8.03 6.17 -5.70
N SER A 79 7.73 6.94 -6.74
CA SER A 79 7.36 8.36 -6.62
C SER A 79 6.08 8.54 -5.81
N MET A 80 5.04 7.72 -6.07
CA MET A 80 3.82 7.69 -5.26
C MET A 80 4.15 7.44 -3.78
N ILE A 81 4.92 6.38 -3.48
CA ILE A 81 5.27 6.01 -2.10
C ILE A 81 6.02 7.13 -1.39
N LEU A 82 6.99 7.78 -2.05
CA LEU A 82 7.71 8.93 -1.49
C LEU A 82 6.81 10.15 -1.24
N LEU A 83 5.85 10.41 -2.13
CA LEU A 83 4.88 11.49 -1.96
C LEU A 83 3.90 11.17 -0.82
N LEU A 84 3.49 9.90 -0.65
CA LEU A 84 2.72 9.46 0.51
C LEU A 84 3.55 9.55 1.81
N CYS A 85 4.85 9.32 1.76
CA CYS A 85 5.74 9.58 2.90
C CYS A 85 5.70 11.07 3.29
N ALA A 86 5.82 11.96 2.31
CA ALA A 86 5.73 13.41 2.54
C ALA A 86 4.38 13.80 3.15
N VAL A 87 3.27 13.19 2.70
CA VAL A 87 1.94 13.34 3.32
C VAL A 87 1.98 12.94 4.80
N LEU A 88 2.51 11.76 5.14
CA LEU A 88 2.59 11.29 6.53
C LEU A 88 3.48 12.18 7.40
N GLU A 89 4.61 12.66 6.87
CA GLU A 89 5.50 13.57 7.60
C GLU A 89 4.82 14.89 7.97
N THR A 90 4.03 15.47 7.05
CA THR A 90 3.28 16.69 7.36
C THR A 90 2.29 16.51 8.51
N VAL A 91 1.72 15.31 8.66
CA VAL A 91 0.79 14.97 9.77
C VAL A 91 1.55 14.64 11.07
N LEU A 92 2.71 13.98 10.98
CA LEU A 92 3.55 13.66 12.14
C LEU A 92 4.11 14.92 12.83
N GLY A 93 4.30 16.01 12.09
CA GLY A 93 4.76 17.29 12.59
C GLY A 93 6.26 17.31 12.95
N LYS A 94 6.68 18.30 13.75
CA LYS A 94 8.11 18.59 14.05
C LYS A 94 8.80 17.58 14.97
N GLU A 95 8.12 16.57 15.50
CA GLU A 95 8.73 15.59 16.40
C GLU A 95 9.58 14.57 15.62
N ARG A 96 10.88 14.86 15.55
CA ARG A 96 11.89 14.06 14.86
C ARG A 96 12.47 12.91 15.68
N LYS A 97 11.91 12.59 16.86
CA LYS A 97 12.41 11.44 17.65
C LYS A 97 12.31 10.16 16.83
N ILE A 98 13.44 9.50 16.65
CA ILE A 98 13.54 8.26 15.88
C ILE A 98 13.01 7.12 16.74
N ASN A 99 12.03 6.38 16.23
CA ASN A 99 11.60 5.12 16.82
C ASN A 99 12.48 3.99 16.28
N ILE A 100 13.53 3.64 17.02
CA ILE A 100 14.52 2.64 16.61
C ILE A 100 13.88 1.25 16.37
N PRO A 101 13.00 0.72 17.26
CA PRO A 101 12.31 -0.54 16.99
C PRO A 101 11.53 -0.56 15.66
N ALA A 102 10.80 0.51 15.35
CA ALA A 102 10.05 0.61 14.09
C ALA A 102 10.97 0.65 12.86
N LEU A 103 12.11 1.35 12.96
CA LEU A 103 13.09 1.43 11.87
C LEU A 103 13.74 0.08 11.59
N ILE A 104 14.16 -0.62 12.65
CA ILE A 104 14.75 -1.96 12.54
C ILE A 104 13.75 -2.92 11.91
N PHE A 105 12.51 -2.97 12.44
CA PHE A 105 11.48 -3.85 11.91
C PHE A 105 11.21 -3.56 10.43
N SER A 106 11.04 -2.29 10.04
CA SER A 106 10.74 -1.92 8.65
C SER A 106 11.87 -2.30 7.70
N THR A 107 13.12 -2.09 8.13
CA THR A 107 14.31 -2.43 7.34
C THR A 107 14.44 -3.94 7.16
N VAL A 108 14.27 -4.71 8.24
CA VAL A 108 14.35 -6.18 8.18
C VAL A 108 13.20 -6.74 7.36
N PHE A 109 11.96 -6.30 7.62
CA PHE A 109 10.77 -6.82 6.94
C PHE A 109 10.83 -6.58 5.43
N ILE A 110 11.07 -5.34 4.99
CA ILE A 110 11.16 -5.05 3.56
C ILE A 110 12.44 -5.64 2.96
N GLY A 111 13.58 -5.62 3.66
CA GLY A 111 14.81 -6.24 3.19
C GLY A 111 14.66 -7.74 2.90
N VAL A 112 13.87 -8.43 3.72
CA VAL A 112 13.51 -9.83 3.52
C VAL A 112 12.58 -10.01 2.32
N ASN A 113 11.58 -9.14 2.13
CA ASN A 113 10.72 -9.17 0.93
C ASN A 113 11.51 -8.89 -0.36
N ILE A 114 12.48 -7.97 -0.32
CA ILE A 114 13.41 -7.72 -1.43
C ILE A 114 14.18 -9.01 -1.75
N ALA A 115 14.67 -9.74 -0.74
CA ALA A 115 15.39 -10.99 -0.96
C ALA A 115 14.51 -12.05 -1.66
N LEU A 116 13.26 -12.22 -1.22
CA LEU A 116 12.29 -13.11 -1.88
C LEU A 116 12.01 -12.69 -3.33
N TRP A 117 11.82 -11.39 -3.57
CA TRP A 117 11.61 -10.86 -4.92
C TRP A 117 12.83 -11.00 -5.82
N VAL A 118 14.04 -10.86 -5.28
CA VAL A 118 15.28 -11.11 -6.03
C VAL A 118 15.39 -12.59 -6.40
N MET A 119 15.06 -13.50 -5.49
CA MET A 119 15.01 -14.93 -5.78
C MET A 119 14.01 -15.27 -6.88
N TRP A 120 12.88 -14.57 -6.94
CA TRP A 120 11.83 -14.83 -7.94
C TRP A 120 12.10 -14.17 -9.30
N ALA A 121 12.50 -12.90 -9.31
CA ALA A 121 12.62 -12.09 -10.53
C ALA A 121 14.03 -12.03 -11.13
N ASP A 122 15.07 -12.39 -10.37
CA ASP A 122 16.50 -12.26 -10.70
C ASP A 122 16.95 -10.81 -11.04
N GLU A 123 16.28 -9.81 -10.48
CA GLU A 123 16.53 -8.38 -10.76
C GLU A 123 17.00 -7.62 -9.50
N TRP A 124 18.28 -7.80 -9.18
CA TRP A 124 18.90 -7.39 -7.92
C TRP A 124 18.89 -5.88 -7.67
N ILE A 125 19.51 -5.12 -8.58
CA ILE A 125 19.69 -3.66 -8.43
C ILE A 125 18.33 -2.97 -8.33
N LYS A 126 17.38 -3.43 -9.15
CA LYS A 126 16.02 -2.90 -9.25
C LYS A 126 15.27 -3.08 -7.94
N ASN A 127 15.19 -4.31 -7.44
CA ASN A 127 14.45 -4.62 -6.21
C ASN A 127 15.04 -3.91 -4.99
N ILE A 128 16.36 -3.73 -4.93
CA ILE A 128 17.02 -2.99 -3.85
C ILE A 128 16.65 -1.50 -3.93
N LEU A 129 16.84 -0.85 -5.08
CA LEU A 129 16.61 0.59 -5.22
C LEU A 129 15.15 0.97 -4.98
N PHE A 130 14.21 0.24 -5.56
CA PHE A 130 12.78 0.53 -5.42
C PHE A 130 12.20 0.03 -4.09
N GLY A 131 12.90 -0.86 -3.37
CA GLY A 131 12.53 -1.27 -2.02
C GLY A 131 12.81 -0.21 -0.94
N LEU A 132 13.79 0.69 -1.13
CA LEU A 132 14.14 1.73 -0.16
C LEU A 132 12.97 2.67 0.20
N PRO A 133 12.18 3.21 -0.76
CA PRO A 133 10.96 3.94 -0.47
C PRO A 133 9.99 3.18 0.45
N TYR A 134 9.82 1.88 0.26
CA TYR A 134 8.92 1.06 1.09
C TYR A 134 9.43 0.88 2.51
N ILE A 135 10.75 0.77 2.74
CA ILE A 135 11.33 0.75 4.09
C ILE A 135 10.94 2.04 4.83
N TYR A 136 11.15 3.18 4.19
CA TYR A 136 10.87 4.47 4.80
C TYR A 136 9.37 4.68 5.02
N TYR A 137 8.54 4.26 4.06
CA TYR A 137 7.09 4.33 4.17
C TYR A 137 6.57 3.48 5.33
N LEU A 138 6.97 2.22 5.42
CA LEU A 138 6.59 1.34 6.54
C LEU A 138 7.08 1.88 7.88
N TYR A 139 8.28 2.47 7.92
CA TYR A 139 8.80 3.13 9.11
C TYR A 139 7.89 4.27 9.57
N LEU A 140 7.49 5.17 8.66
CA LEU A 140 6.58 6.27 8.97
C LEU A 140 5.20 5.77 9.42
N LEU A 141 4.69 4.71 8.79
CA LEU A 141 3.44 4.08 9.17
C LEU A 141 3.50 3.52 10.59
N LEU A 142 4.50 2.71 10.92
CA LEU A 142 4.65 2.14 12.26
C LEU A 142 4.85 3.22 13.33
N LYS A 143 5.72 4.20 13.05
CA LYS A 143 5.93 5.35 13.93
C LYS A 143 4.62 6.11 14.16
N GLY A 144 3.86 6.35 13.11
CA GLY A 144 2.57 7.02 13.16
C GLY A 144 1.50 6.23 13.91
N VAL A 145 1.32 4.95 13.59
CA VAL A 145 0.35 4.07 14.25
C VAL A 145 0.58 4.02 15.77
N ILE A 146 1.84 3.91 16.21
CA ILE A 146 2.21 3.93 17.62
C ILE A 146 1.92 5.30 18.25
N LYS A 147 2.39 6.39 17.61
CA LYS A 147 2.23 7.75 18.13
C LYS A 147 0.76 8.13 18.31
N THR A 148 -0.05 7.79 17.32
CA THR A 148 -1.47 8.13 17.22
C THR A 148 -2.35 7.16 18.00
N LYS A 149 -1.77 6.08 18.53
CA LYS A 149 -2.50 4.97 19.17
C LYS A 149 -3.59 4.38 18.26
N ALA A 150 -3.39 4.46 16.95
CA ALA A 150 -4.27 3.88 15.95
C ALA A 150 -4.36 2.35 16.09
N ALA A 151 -3.34 1.71 16.67
CA ALA A 151 -3.35 0.32 17.09
C ALA A 151 -2.86 0.16 18.52
N SER A 152 -3.49 -0.74 19.26
CA SER A 152 -3.03 -1.19 20.57
C SER A 152 -1.78 -2.06 20.41
N SER A 153 -0.98 -2.16 21.47
CA SER A 153 0.22 -3.00 21.45
C SER A 153 -0.08 -4.46 21.11
N LYS A 154 -1.24 -4.98 21.53
CA LYS A 154 -1.68 -6.35 21.21
C LYS A 154 -1.91 -6.52 19.72
N GLU A 155 -2.53 -5.55 19.05
CA GLU A 155 -2.78 -5.59 17.61
C GLU A 155 -1.48 -5.46 16.82
N ILE A 156 -0.55 -4.62 17.27
CA ILE A 156 0.77 -4.48 16.63
C ILE A 156 1.55 -5.78 16.74
N ILE A 157 1.58 -6.41 17.91
CA ILE A 157 2.25 -7.70 18.13
C ILE A 157 1.59 -8.79 17.27
N PHE A 158 0.26 -8.83 17.22
CA PHE A 158 -0.47 -9.77 16.39
C PHE A 158 -0.16 -9.58 14.89
N ALA A 159 -0.17 -8.33 14.40
CA ALA A 159 0.19 -8.03 13.02
C ALA A 159 1.63 -8.42 12.70
N ALA A 160 2.58 -8.17 13.60
CA ALA A 160 3.97 -8.60 13.45
C ALA A 160 4.09 -10.13 13.42
N ALA A 161 3.36 -10.85 14.29
CA ALA A 161 3.36 -12.31 14.32
C ALA A 161 2.79 -12.90 13.03
N CYS A 162 1.66 -12.39 12.54
CA CYS A 162 1.08 -12.81 11.26
C CYS A 162 1.99 -12.50 10.08
N SER A 163 2.63 -11.32 10.05
CA SER A 163 3.57 -10.94 8.99
C SER A 163 4.79 -11.86 8.96
N SER A 164 5.34 -12.19 10.12
CA SER A 164 6.46 -13.15 10.24
C SER A 164 6.05 -14.56 9.82
N LEU A 165 4.82 -14.99 10.16
CA LEU A 165 4.31 -16.30 9.76
C LEU A 165 4.13 -16.40 8.25
N VAL A 166 3.52 -15.39 7.62
CA VAL A 166 3.39 -15.31 6.16
C VAL A 166 4.77 -15.40 5.52
N PHE A 167 5.75 -14.64 6.01
CA PHE A 167 7.12 -14.73 5.49
C PHE A 167 7.72 -16.14 5.59
N VAL A 168 7.59 -16.81 6.74
CA VAL A 168 8.13 -18.16 6.93
C VAL A 168 7.46 -19.15 5.98
N LEU A 169 6.13 -19.08 5.84
CA LEU A 169 5.39 -19.96 4.93
C LEU A 169 5.78 -19.72 3.47
N GLU A 170 5.90 -18.46 3.05
CA GLU A 170 6.34 -18.10 1.70
C GLU A 170 7.75 -18.58 1.41
N ALA A 171 8.68 -18.43 2.36
CA ALA A 171 10.03 -18.97 2.23
C ALA A 171 10.04 -20.50 2.10
N ILE A 172 9.15 -21.20 2.82
CA ILE A 172 8.97 -22.65 2.69
C ILE A 172 8.38 -23.01 1.32
N ALA A 173 7.38 -22.27 0.85
CA ALA A 173 6.78 -22.46 -0.46
C ALA A 173 7.83 -22.34 -1.57
N PHE A 174 8.70 -21.32 -1.52
CA PHE A 174 9.81 -21.16 -2.46
C PHE A 174 10.85 -22.29 -2.39
N ALA A 175 11.08 -22.88 -1.21
CA ALA A 175 12.04 -23.95 -1.03
C ALA A 175 11.49 -25.34 -1.44
N THR A 176 10.18 -25.48 -1.62
CA THR A 176 9.52 -26.77 -1.91
C THR A 176 8.89 -26.75 -3.31
N TYR A 177 9.60 -27.31 -4.30
CA TYR A 177 9.18 -27.27 -5.71
C TYR A 177 8.03 -28.22 -6.09
N ASP A 178 7.72 -29.20 -5.24
CA ASP A 178 6.69 -30.20 -5.51
C ASP A 178 5.29 -29.71 -5.08
N THR A 179 4.30 -30.61 -5.07
CA THR A 179 2.90 -30.35 -4.68
C THR A 179 2.73 -29.67 -3.31
N VAL A 180 3.75 -29.70 -2.45
CA VAL A 180 3.76 -29.06 -1.14
C VAL A 180 3.84 -27.54 -1.24
N GLY A 181 4.61 -26.99 -2.19
CA GLY A 181 4.81 -25.54 -2.34
C GLY A 181 3.50 -24.76 -2.51
N PRO A 182 2.66 -25.12 -3.51
CA PRO A 182 1.37 -24.46 -3.72
C PRO A 182 0.40 -24.60 -2.53
N ILE A 183 0.44 -25.72 -1.80
CA ILE A 183 -0.40 -25.92 -0.60
C ILE A 183 0.03 -24.95 0.51
N VAL A 184 1.34 -24.79 0.71
CA VAL A 184 1.90 -23.85 1.69
C VAL A 184 1.58 -22.41 1.30
N GLU A 185 1.69 -22.05 0.02
CA GLU A 185 1.30 -20.72 -0.49
C GLU A 185 -0.17 -20.41 -0.17
N ILE A 186 -1.10 -21.32 -0.53
CA ILE A 186 -2.53 -21.15 -0.24
C ILE A 186 -2.80 -20.99 1.26
N SER A 187 -2.00 -21.63 2.12
CA SER A 187 -2.12 -21.51 3.58
C SER A 187 -1.75 -20.13 4.13
N CYS A 188 -1.04 -19.29 3.36
CA CYS A 188 -0.72 -17.91 3.71
C CYS A 188 -1.94 -17.00 3.63
N TYR A 189 -2.81 -17.23 2.64
CA TYR A 189 -3.93 -16.34 2.33
C TYR A 189 -4.84 -16.07 3.52
N PRO A 190 -5.32 -17.04 4.32
CA PRO A 190 -6.14 -16.75 5.49
C PRO A 190 -5.54 -15.70 6.43
N PHE A 191 -4.22 -15.75 6.69
CA PHE A 191 -3.55 -14.77 7.55
C PHE A 191 -3.50 -13.38 6.91
N MET A 192 -3.22 -13.32 5.60
CA MET A 192 -3.19 -12.08 4.85
C MET A 192 -4.56 -11.39 4.80
N TYR A 193 -5.60 -12.16 4.49
CA TYR A 193 -6.97 -11.67 4.39
C TYR A 193 -7.58 -11.32 5.75
N ILE A 194 -7.29 -12.09 6.82
CA ILE A 194 -7.74 -11.76 8.18
C ILE A 194 -7.15 -10.42 8.62
N LEU A 195 -5.84 -10.21 8.46
CA LEU A 195 -5.23 -8.93 8.79
C LEU A 195 -5.82 -7.79 7.96
N TRP A 196 -6.04 -8.00 6.67
CA TRP A 196 -6.66 -7.00 5.80
C TRP A 196 -8.04 -6.60 6.32
N ILE A 197 -8.91 -7.58 6.63
CA ILE A 197 -10.26 -7.34 7.15
C ILE A 197 -10.21 -6.56 8.46
N LEU A 198 -9.31 -6.94 9.38
CA LEU A 198 -9.15 -6.25 10.66
C LEU A 198 -8.74 -4.78 10.46
N ILE A 199 -7.79 -4.51 9.56
CA ILE A 199 -7.36 -3.15 9.25
C ILE A 199 -8.50 -2.35 8.59
N VAL A 200 -9.27 -2.94 7.67
CA VAL A 200 -10.43 -2.30 7.02
C VAL A 200 -11.49 -1.91 8.04
N VAL A 201 -11.94 -2.87 8.85
CA VAL A 201 -12.98 -2.65 9.86
C VAL A 201 -12.56 -1.51 10.79
N LYS A 202 -11.29 -1.53 11.22
CA LYS A 202 -10.75 -0.49 12.08
C LYS A 202 -10.65 0.86 11.38
N THR A 203 -10.21 0.89 10.12
CA THR A 203 -10.15 2.10 9.31
C THR A 203 -11.53 2.74 9.18
N ILE A 204 -12.56 1.94 8.85
CA ILE A 204 -13.95 2.41 8.73
C ILE A 204 -14.47 2.94 10.08
N TYR A 205 -14.23 2.21 11.17
CA TYR A 205 -14.63 2.63 12.49
C TYR A 205 -13.98 3.97 12.89
N THR A 206 -12.67 4.12 12.66
CA THR A 206 -11.92 5.35 12.94
C THR A 206 -12.33 6.51 12.02
N LEU A 207 -12.70 6.23 10.76
CA LEU A 207 -13.25 7.25 9.86
C LEU A 207 -14.57 7.82 10.39
N ARG A 208 -15.43 6.97 10.98
CA ARG A 208 -16.73 7.36 11.54
C ARG A 208 -16.67 8.07 12.88
N LYS A 209 -15.62 7.86 13.69
CA LYS A 209 -15.45 8.58 14.96
C LYS A 209 -15.39 10.08 14.71
N GLU A 210 -16.16 10.87 15.47
CA GLU A 210 -16.08 12.34 15.39
C GLU A 210 -14.77 12.91 15.96
N ASP A 211 -14.01 12.08 16.68
CA ASP A 211 -12.77 12.52 17.31
C ASP A 211 -11.75 12.97 16.25
N LYS A 212 -11.35 14.24 16.39
CA LYS A 212 -10.56 14.96 15.38
C LYS A 212 -9.06 14.79 15.58
N ASN A 213 -8.57 14.21 16.67
CA ASN A 213 -7.28 14.70 17.16
C ASN A 213 -5.99 13.95 16.78
N ASN A 214 -6.01 12.79 16.12
CA ASN A 214 -4.76 11.99 16.05
C ASN A 214 -4.31 11.49 14.67
N GLY A 215 -5.00 11.76 13.56
CA GLY A 215 -4.55 11.28 12.23
C GLY A 215 -4.61 9.75 12.06
N GLU A 216 -5.23 9.05 13.01
CA GLU A 216 -5.34 7.59 13.07
C GLU A 216 -5.91 6.99 11.76
N ALA A 217 -6.97 7.60 11.22
CA ALA A 217 -7.59 7.14 9.97
C ALA A 217 -6.61 7.18 8.80
N MET A 218 -5.72 8.17 8.76
CA MET A 218 -4.72 8.32 7.71
C MET A 218 -3.68 7.20 7.82
N TYR A 219 -3.10 6.99 9.00
CA TYR A 219 -2.13 5.90 9.22
C TYR A 219 -2.74 4.52 8.97
N LEU A 220 -3.99 4.27 9.40
CA LEU A 220 -4.65 2.99 9.16
C LEU A 220 -4.96 2.75 7.69
N SER A 221 -5.50 3.74 6.97
CA SER A 221 -5.80 3.59 5.53
C SER A 221 -4.53 3.46 4.68
N PHE A 222 -3.44 4.11 5.07
CA PHE A 222 -2.16 3.98 4.37
C PHE A 222 -1.45 2.66 4.72
N THR A 223 -1.62 2.15 5.95
CA THR A 223 -1.21 0.79 6.34
C THR A 223 -2.00 -0.26 5.56
N LEU A 224 -3.31 -0.04 5.39
CA LEU A 224 -4.16 -0.89 4.58
C LEU A 224 -3.69 -0.92 3.12
N HIS A 225 -3.29 0.23 2.57
CA HIS A 225 -2.76 0.33 1.21
C HIS A 225 -1.50 -0.52 1.03
N ILE A 226 -0.48 -0.35 1.87
CA ILE A 226 0.75 -1.16 1.74
C ILE A 226 0.48 -2.65 1.96
N TRP A 227 -0.40 -3.00 2.90
CA TRP A 227 -0.78 -4.40 3.12
C TRP A 227 -1.51 -5.00 1.91
N THR A 228 -2.33 -4.20 1.23
CA THR A 228 -3.05 -4.64 0.02
C THR A 228 -2.10 -4.77 -1.17
N MET A 229 -1.09 -3.90 -1.30
CA MET A 229 -0.01 -4.09 -2.27
C MET A 229 0.72 -5.42 -2.04
N LEU A 230 1.11 -5.69 -0.79
CA LEU A 230 1.74 -6.95 -0.42
C LEU A 230 0.85 -8.14 -0.77
N LEU A 231 -0.42 -8.09 -0.38
CA LEU A 231 -1.41 -9.13 -0.67
C LEU A 231 -1.55 -9.36 -2.18
N MET A 232 -1.58 -8.30 -2.98
CA MET A 232 -1.61 -8.39 -4.44
C MET A 232 -0.35 -9.05 -5.00
N PHE A 233 0.84 -8.59 -4.64
CA PHE A 233 2.09 -9.13 -5.20
C PHE A 233 2.46 -10.54 -4.70
N MET A 234 1.88 -10.99 -3.59
CA MET A 234 2.07 -12.35 -3.07
C MET A 234 0.92 -13.31 -3.41
N SER A 235 -0.07 -12.86 -4.18
CA SER A 235 -1.20 -13.71 -4.58
C SER A 235 -1.05 -14.19 -6.02
N ALA A 236 -1.39 -15.45 -6.27
CA ALA A 236 -1.52 -16.02 -7.61
C ALA A 236 -3.00 -16.08 -8.07
N ASP A 237 -3.20 -16.19 -9.38
CA ASP A 237 -4.47 -16.50 -10.04
C ASP A 237 -5.68 -15.68 -9.52
N ILE A 238 -6.71 -16.37 -9.01
CA ILE A 238 -7.94 -15.75 -8.52
C ILE A 238 -7.69 -14.83 -7.33
N PHE A 239 -6.71 -15.15 -6.47
CA PHE A 239 -6.39 -14.34 -5.31
C PHE A 239 -5.75 -13.02 -5.71
N TYR A 240 -4.95 -13.00 -6.78
CA TYR A 240 -4.42 -11.76 -7.37
C TYR A 240 -5.54 -10.83 -7.82
N ASN A 241 -6.56 -11.38 -8.48
CA ASN A 241 -7.72 -10.62 -8.94
C ASN A 241 -8.55 -10.06 -7.78
N VAL A 242 -8.76 -10.85 -6.72
CA VAL A 242 -9.44 -10.41 -5.51
C VAL A 242 -8.66 -9.28 -4.83
N ALA A 243 -7.34 -9.43 -4.72
CA ALA A 243 -6.45 -8.41 -4.17
C ALA A 243 -6.48 -7.09 -4.95
N ASN A 244 -6.53 -7.16 -6.28
CA ASN A 244 -6.68 -5.98 -7.14
C ASN A 244 -7.99 -5.24 -6.88
N ILE A 245 -9.11 -5.96 -6.78
CA ILE A 245 -10.41 -5.35 -6.46
C ILE A 245 -10.35 -4.68 -5.08
N MET A 246 -9.75 -5.35 -4.10
CA MET A 246 -9.53 -4.77 -2.77
C MET A 246 -8.68 -3.51 -2.85
N TYR A 247 -7.63 -3.50 -3.65
CA TYR A 247 -6.76 -2.35 -3.84
C TYR A 247 -7.53 -1.14 -4.39
N ILE A 248 -8.42 -1.35 -5.37
CA ILE A 248 -9.33 -0.32 -5.89
C ILE A 248 -10.19 0.28 -4.76
N LEU A 249 -10.68 -0.55 -3.83
CA LEU A 249 -11.50 -0.12 -2.70
C LEU A 249 -10.71 0.63 -1.61
N VAL A 250 -9.40 0.40 -1.51
CA VAL A 250 -8.55 1.11 -0.54
C VAL A 250 -8.35 2.57 -0.92
N MET A 251 -8.25 2.89 -2.21
CA MET A 251 -8.01 4.26 -2.66
C MET A 251 -9.10 5.26 -2.17
N PRO A 252 -10.41 4.97 -2.28
CA PRO A 252 -11.44 5.79 -1.66
C PRO A 252 -11.29 5.95 -0.15
N LEU A 253 -10.88 4.89 0.58
CA LEU A 253 -10.66 4.97 2.03
C LEU A 253 -9.50 5.90 2.38
N MET A 254 -8.40 5.84 1.62
CA MET A 254 -7.29 6.77 1.75
C MET A 254 -7.73 8.21 1.50
N TYR A 255 -8.51 8.45 0.44
CA TYR A 255 -9.05 9.79 0.15
C TYR A 255 -9.98 10.29 1.27
N LEU A 256 -10.85 9.44 1.81
CA LEU A 256 -11.71 9.81 2.94
C LEU A 256 -10.90 10.17 4.19
N ALA A 257 -9.84 9.41 4.48
CA ALA A 257 -8.93 9.70 5.58
C ALA A 257 -8.19 11.03 5.38
N PHE A 258 -7.67 11.25 4.17
CA PHE A 258 -7.05 12.52 3.77
C PHE A 258 -8.02 13.71 3.89
N LYS A 259 -9.25 13.58 3.38
CA LYS A 259 -10.30 14.60 3.49
C LYS A 259 -10.62 14.91 4.95
N LYS A 260 -10.69 13.89 5.79
CA LYS A 260 -10.90 14.05 7.24
C LYS A 260 -9.73 14.79 7.88
N GLU A 261 -8.49 14.50 7.50
CA GLU A 261 -7.31 15.21 8.01
C GLU A 261 -7.37 16.70 7.66
N LEU A 262 -7.64 17.03 6.41
CA LEU A 262 -7.78 18.41 5.95
C LEU A 262 -8.87 19.21 6.68
N SER A 263 -9.93 18.54 7.16
CA SER A 263 -11.03 19.20 7.89
C SER A 263 -10.64 19.70 9.28
N LYS A 264 -9.48 19.32 9.79
CA LYS A 264 -9.00 19.72 11.12
C LYS A 264 -8.41 21.11 11.15
N ASP A 265 -7.80 21.55 10.05
CA ASP A 265 -7.14 22.85 9.94
C ASP A 265 -8.11 24.03 9.82
N ASP A 266 -9.42 23.78 9.74
CA ASP A 266 -10.45 24.83 9.66
C ASP A 266 -10.83 25.43 11.03
N ILE A 267 -10.32 24.87 12.14
CA ILE A 267 -10.73 25.23 13.52
C ILE A 267 -9.60 25.92 14.33
N ARG A 268 -8.47 26.25 13.68
CA ARG A 268 -7.37 27.04 14.29
C ARG A 268 -7.29 28.42 13.65
#